data_AF-V5BHX0-F1
#
_entry.id   AF-V5BHX0-F1
#
_cell.length_a   1.000
_cell.length_b   1.000
_cell.length_c   1.000
_cell.angle_alpha   90.00
_cell.angle_beta   90.00
_cell.angle_gamma   90.00
#
_symmetry.space_group_name_H-M   'P 1'
#
loop_
_entity.id
_entity.type
_entity.pdbx_description
1 polymer ?
#
loop_
_entity_poly.entity_id
_entity_poly.type
_entity_poly.pdbx_seq_one_letter_code
_entity_poly.pdbx_strand_id
1 'polypeptide(L)'
;MLLLAKLAALGVIIWFYMTADKNGEPPVKWAFIGLVGYIIAWFLVDFVIDNAFSAVLAKKGGGVFILGQIPALGGLLAAHFIRKKLLGDLGKTS
;
A
#
# COMPACT_ATOMS: atom_id res chain seq x y z
N MET A 1 -11.45 11.58 -8.42
CA MET A 1 -11.29 11.33 -6.97
C MET A 1 -10.26 10.23 -6.66
N LEU A 2 -9.09 10.20 -7.35
CA LEU A 2 -8.05 9.16 -7.13
C LEU A 2 -6.62 9.73 -7.18
N LEU A 3 -6.47 11.06 -7.11
CA LEU A 3 -5.15 11.69 -7.25
C LEU A 3 -4.21 11.30 -6.10
N LEU A 4 -4.74 11.29 -4.87
CA LEU A 4 -3.99 10.88 -3.67
C LEU A 4 -3.57 9.41 -3.72
N ALA A 5 -4.46 8.53 -4.19
CA ALA A 5 -4.15 7.10 -4.35
C ALA A 5 -3.05 6.89 -5.40
N LYS A 6 -3.11 7.60 -6.53
CA LYS A 6 -2.05 7.57 -7.55
C LYS A 6 -0.72 8.09 -7.03
N LEU A 7 -0.73 9.20 -6.29
CA LEU A 7 0.49 9.76 -5.69
C LEU A 7 1.06 8.85 -4.61
N ALA A 8 0.22 8.22 -3.79
CA ALA A 8 0.65 7.24 -2.80
C ALA A 8 1.25 6.00 -3.46
N ALA A 9 0.62 5.46 -4.51
CA ALA A 9 1.15 4.34 -5.26
C ALA A 9 2.51 4.68 -5.91
N LEU A 10 2.61 5.86 -6.54
CA LEU A 10 3.87 6.33 -7.12
C LEU A 10 4.95 6.53 -6.05
N GLY A 11 4.58 7.09 -4.90
CA GLY A 11 5.45 7.25 -3.74
C GLY A 11 5.96 5.90 -3.21
N VAL A 12 5.11 4.88 -3.14
CA VAL A 12 5.49 3.52 -2.75
C VAL A 12 6.50 2.93 -3.75
N ILE A 13 6.24 3.07 -5.06
CA ILE A 13 7.14 2.59 -6.11
C ILE A 13 8.52 3.25 -5.98
N ILE A 14 8.57 4.58 -5.92
CA ILE A 14 9.82 5.35 -5.80
C ILE A 14 10.54 4.96 -4.50
N TRP A 15 9.81 4.79 -3.41
CA TRP A 15 10.40 4.45 -2.13
C TRP A 15 11.03 3.06 -2.12
N PHE A 16 10.37 2.07 -2.72
CA PHE A 16 10.93 0.73 -2.89
C PHE A 16 12.11 0.72 -3.84
N TYR A 17 12.02 1.46 -4.95
CA TYR A 17 13.10 1.61 -5.92
C TYR A 17 14.37 2.19 -5.28
N MET A 18 14.25 3.34 -4.60
CA MET A 18 15.38 3.96 -3.90
C MET A 18 15.94 3.10 -2.77
N THR A 19 15.09 2.31 -2.12
CA THR A 19 15.54 1.42 -1.03
C THR A 19 16.36 0.26 -1.58
N ALA A 20 15.93 -0.35 -2.68
CA ALA A 20 16.67 -1.45 -3.30
C ALA A 20 18.01 -0.99 -3.89
N ASP A 21 18.02 0.16 -4.57
CA ASP A 21 19.23 0.78 -5.12
C ASP A 21 20.30 1.02 -4.04
N LYS A 22 19.89 1.54 -2.88
CA LYS A 22 20.79 1.75 -1.72
C LYS A 22 21.35 0.46 -1.11
N ASN A 23 20.69 -0.68 -1.32
CA ASN A 23 21.11 -1.97 -0.78
C ASN A 23 21.73 -2.89 -1.85
N GLY A 24 21.98 -2.39 -3.08
CA GLY A 24 22.57 -3.17 -4.17
C GLY A 24 21.64 -4.25 -4.75
N GLU A 25 20.35 -4.19 -4.48
CA GLU A 25 19.34 -5.14 -4.98
C GLU A 25 18.69 -4.64 -6.28
N PRO A 26 18.11 -5.53 -7.12
CA PRO A 26 17.44 -5.13 -8.35
C PRO A 26 16.23 -4.23 -8.05
N PRO A 27 16.28 -2.93 -8.40
CA PRO A 27 15.28 -1.97 -7.92
C PRO A 27 13.91 -2.14 -8.55
N VAL A 28 13.86 -2.65 -9.79
CA VAL A 28 12.60 -3.01 -10.48
C VAL A 28 11.88 -4.15 -9.77
N LYS A 29 12.61 -5.18 -9.29
CA LYS A 29 12.04 -6.33 -8.57
C LYS A 29 11.37 -5.88 -7.27
N TRP A 30 12.05 -5.02 -6.51
CA TRP A 30 11.53 -4.48 -5.26
C TRP A 30 10.35 -3.53 -5.47
N ALA A 31 10.42 -2.67 -6.48
CA ALA A 31 9.30 -1.82 -6.87
C ALA A 31 8.04 -2.65 -7.22
N PHE A 32 8.21 -3.76 -7.93
CA PHE A 32 7.13 -4.68 -8.26
C PHE A 32 6.54 -5.35 -7.01
N ILE A 33 7.39 -5.82 -6.09
CA ILE A 33 6.95 -6.41 -4.81
C ILE A 33 6.16 -5.37 -3.98
N GLY A 34 6.63 -4.13 -3.92
CA GLY A 34 5.94 -3.04 -3.23
C GLY A 34 4.58 -2.70 -3.86
N LEU A 35 4.52 -2.68 -5.20
CA LEU A 35 3.27 -2.46 -5.95
C LEU A 35 2.26 -3.58 -5.70
N VAL A 36 2.68 -4.84 -5.81
CA VAL A 36 1.81 -6.00 -5.57
C VAL A 36 1.28 -5.99 -4.14
N GLY A 37 2.15 -5.67 -3.17
CA GLY A 37 1.75 -5.49 -1.77
C GLY A 37 0.71 -4.39 -1.57
N TYR A 38 0.89 -3.24 -2.23
CA TYR A 38 -0.06 -2.14 -2.20
C TYR A 38 -1.42 -2.54 -2.78
N ILE A 39 -1.43 -3.24 -3.93
CA ILE A 39 -2.66 -3.70 -4.59
C ILE A 39 -3.42 -4.70 -3.71
N ILE A 40 -2.72 -5.70 -3.15
CA ILE A 40 -3.36 -6.71 -2.29
C ILE A 40 -3.97 -6.05 -1.05
N ALA A 41 -3.24 -5.13 -0.41
CA ALA A 41 -3.74 -4.42 0.76
C ALA A 41 -4.90 -3.47 0.42
N TRP A 42 -4.87 -2.85 -0.75
CA TRP A 42 -6.00 -2.06 -1.25
C TRP A 42 -7.26 -2.92 -1.34
N PHE A 43 -7.21 -4.04 -2.06
CA PHE A 43 -8.35 -4.94 -2.21
C PHE A 43 -8.83 -5.52 -0.87
N LEU A 44 -7.91 -5.86 0.03
CA LEU A 44 -8.26 -6.39 1.35
C LEU A 44 -9.04 -5.36 2.18
N VAL A 45 -8.56 -4.11 2.20
CA VAL A 45 -9.20 -3.05 2.96
C VAL A 45 -10.52 -2.63 2.34
N ASP A 46 -10.58 -2.55 1.00
CA ASP A 46 -11.81 -2.26 0.26
C ASP A 46 -12.89 -3.33 0.54
N PHE A 47 -12.52 -4.61 0.48
CA PHE A 47 -13.42 -5.71 0.80
C PHE A 47 -13.91 -5.68 2.25
N VAL A 48 -13.04 -5.36 3.21
CA VAL A 48 -13.42 -5.22 4.62
C VAL A 48 -14.38 -4.03 4.81
N ILE A 49 -14.13 -2.91 4.14
CA ILE A 49 -15.00 -1.73 4.21
C ILE A 49 -16.36 -2.03 3.59
N ASP A 50 -16.41 -2.63 2.40
CA ASP A 50 -17.68 -2.95 1.75
C ASP A 50 -18.48 -3.98 2.56
N ASN A 51 -17.82 -4.98 3.13
CA ASN A 51 -18.53 -6.03 3.86
C ASN A 51 -18.91 -5.62 5.31
N ALA A 52 -18.08 -4.83 5.99
CA ALA A 52 -18.32 -4.42 7.38
C ALA A 52 -19.06 -3.08 7.51
N PHE A 53 -18.93 -2.19 6.53
CA PHE A 53 -19.43 -0.81 6.58
C PHE A 53 -20.53 -0.51 5.55
N SER A 54 -20.96 -1.46 4.72
CA SER A 54 -22.09 -1.29 3.77
C SER A 54 -23.37 -0.75 4.43
N ALA A 55 -23.71 -1.21 5.64
CA ALA A 55 -24.87 -0.72 6.40
C ALA A 55 -24.70 0.73 6.91
N VAL A 56 -23.47 1.20 7.10
CA VAL A 56 -23.13 2.54 7.60
C VAL A 56 -22.96 3.52 6.44
N LEU A 57 -22.39 3.10 5.31
CA LEU A 57 -22.29 3.90 4.07
C LEU A 57 -23.67 4.32 3.56
N ALA A 58 -24.66 3.42 3.61
CA ALA A 58 -26.01 3.68 3.12
C ALA A 58 -26.74 4.82 3.88
N LYS A 59 -26.29 5.17 5.09
CA LYS A 59 -26.98 6.15 5.96
C LYS A 59 -26.36 7.55 5.98
N LYS A 60 -25.12 7.75 5.51
CA LYS A 60 -24.46 9.07 5.54
C LYS A 60 -23.71 9.34 4.23
N GLY A 61 -24.33 10.09 3.32
CA GLY A 61 -23.73 10.49 2.04
C GLY A 61 -22.39 11.24 2.14
N GLY A 62 -22.02 11.76 3.31
CA GLY A 62 -20.71 12.39 3.58
C GLY A 62 -19.57 11.43 3.99
N GLY A 63 -19.85 10.18 4.35
CA GLY A 63 -18.84 9.22 4.80
C GLY A 63 -17.96 8.63 3.69
N VAL A 64 -18.41 8.75 2.44
CA VAL A 64 -17.77 8.16 1.26
C VAL A 64 -16.36 8.70 1.01
N PHE A 65 -16.11 9.97 1.39
CA PHE A 65 -14.81 10.60 1.16
C PHE A 65 -13.71 10.10 2.11
N ILE A 66 -14.05 9.84 3.38
CA ILE A 66 -13.10 9.29 4.36
C ILE A 66 -12.84 7.81 4.04
N LEU A 67 -13.90 7.06 3.77
CA LEU A 67 -13.81 5.61 3.50
C LEU A 67 -13.03 5.33 2.20
N GLY A 68 -13.14 6.19 1.19
CA GLY A 68 -12.32 6.09 -0.03
C GLY A 68 -10.82 6.34 0.15
N GLN A 69 -10.38 6.87 1.29
CA GLN A 69 -8.95 7.08 1.61
C GLN A 69 -8.34 5.98 2.49
N ILE A 70 -9.17 5.18 3.17
CA ILE A 70 -8.70 4.09 4.04
C ILE A 70 -7.93 3.00 3.27
N PRO A 71 -8.35 2.56 2.05
CA PRO A 71 -7.58 1.62 1.24
C PRO A 71 -6.18 2.15 0.90
N ALA A 72 -6.04 3.45 0.67
CA ALA A 72 -4.75 4.06 0.38
C ALA A 72 -3.80 4.02 1.59
N LEU A 73 -4.32 4.25 2.81
CA LEU A 73 -3.56 4.13 4.05
C LEU A 73 -3.19 2.66 4.34
N GLY A 74 -4.11 1.73 4.08
CA GLY A 74 -3.86 0.29 4.18
C GLY A 74 -2.74 -0.18 3.26
N GLY A 75 -2.77 0.26 2.00
CA GLY A 75 -1.71 0.02 1.03
C GLY A 75 -0.35 0.58 1.46
N LEU A 76 -0.33 1.78 2.05
CA LEU A 76 0.90 2.41 2.55
C LEU A 76 1.48 1.63 3.74
N LEU A 77 0.65 1.18 4.68
CA LEU A 77 1.08 0.38 5.82
C LEU A 77 1.64 -0.99 5.38
N ALA A 78 0.96 -1.66 4.46
CA ALA A 78 1.45 -2.92 3.89
C ALA A 78 2.80 -2.73 3.19
N ALA A 79 2.93 -1.67 2.39
CA ALA A 79 4.20 -1.29 1.76
C ALA A 79 5.31 -1.05 2.80
N HIS A 80 5.01 -0.38 3.92
CA HIS A 80 5.99 -0.19 5.00
C HIS A 80 6.44 -1.51 5.65
N PHE A 81 5.50 -2.43 5.90
CA PHE A 81 5.81 -3.75 6.46
C PHE A 81 6.62 -4.63 5.51
N ILE A 82 6.26 -4.66 4.23
CA ILE A 82 6.99 -5.41 3.21
C ILE A 82 8.42 -4.88 3.09
N ARG A 83 8.60 -3.56 3.10
CA ARG A 83 9.93 -2.93 3.10
C ARG A 83 10.76 -3.36 4.31
N LYS A 84 10.19 -3.32 5.52
CA LYS A 84 10.86 -3.78 6.75
C LYS A 84 11.24 -5.26 6.66
N LYS A 85 10.35 -6.10 6.14
CA LYS A 85 10.60 -7.54 5.96
C LYS A 85 11.75 -7.78 4.98
N LEU A 86 11.73 -7.13 3.82
CA LEU A 86 12.79 -7.27 2.81
C LEU A 86 14.16 -6.81 3.33
N LEU A 87 14.21 -5.71 4.07
CA LEU A 87 15.45 -5.24 4.71
C LEU A 87 15.93 -6.21 5.81
N GLY A 88 15.02 -6.80 6.58
CA GLY A 88 15.36 -7.81 7.59
C GLY A 88 15.85 -9.13 7.00
N ASP A 89 15.40 -9.49 5.80
CA ASP A 89 15.84 -10.69 5.07
C ASP A 89 17.26 -10.48 4.51
N LEU A 90 17.53 -9.29 3.95
CA LEU A 90 18.88 -8.88 3.56
C LEU A 90 19.86 -8.93 4.74
N GLY A 91 19.49 -8.40 5.90
CA GLY A 91 20.36 -8.37 7.08
C GLY A 91 20.62 -9.74 7.73
N LYS A 92 19.85 -10.78 7.36
CA LYS A 92 20.07 -12.17 7.81
C LYS A 92 20.91 -13.00 6.86
N THR A 93 21.20 -12.47 5.66
CA THR A 93 21.94 -13.18 4.61
C THR A 93 23.42 -12.78 4.58
N SER A 94 23.88 -11.97 5.56
CA SER A 94 25.27 -11.57 5.77
C SER A 94 25.80 -12.08 7.11
#